data_AF-A0A526RS49-F1
#
_entry.id   AF-A0A526RS49-F1
#
_cell.length_a   1.000
_cell.length_b   1.000
_cell.length_c   1.000
_cell.angle_alpha   90.00
_cell.angle_beta   90.00
_cell.angle_gamma   90.00
#
_symmetry.space_group_name_H-M   'P 1'
#
loop_
_entity.id
_entity.type
_entity.pdbx_description
1 polymer ?
#
loop_
_entity_poly.entity_id
_entity_poly.type
_entity_poly.pdbx_seq_one_letter_code
_entity_poly.pdbx_strand_id
1 'polypeptide(L)'
;QGQRTIAQAWWMKPFLKLARALPLNPAKPMSTRTLIKIVQGGDPLVIFPEGRITVTGGLMKVYDGAAMVADKTGSMVVPVRIDGLEKSYFSRLTSQHVRRRLFPKVKVTILEPVKLEVPQEFKGRQRRTAAGAALYQVMSDLVFRTEDIDKTVLEKIILTANERGMKQLAVQDPVTGSLSYGKLLTAAAVLGEKFEHLYASQQTIGIMLPNANGACATLLGVMSAGKVPAMINFTAGAANILSACKAAEVRTVLTSRAFVEQAKLGAVVEEIGRSVEIVWLDDLRAGIGLKDKLLGLLRKTTPRVARKPDDAAVILFTSGSEGTPKGVVLTHRNILANAAQAASRIDFHSGDKVFNVLPIFHSFGMTAGTVLPLISGVPVYFYPSPLHYRIVPELVYASNATIIFGTDTFLSGYARTAHPYDFRSVRYCFAGAEPVKAATRMTYMEKFGLRILEGYGVTEAAPVISINTPMYNRSGSVGKIMPGMEYRLDPVPGVENGGRLYVRGPNVMSG
;
A
#
# COMPACT_ATOMS: atom_id res chain seq x y z
N GLN A 1 2.34 4.90 37.99
CA GLN A 1 1.18 5.75 38.34
C GLN A 1 -0.03 5.30 37.53
N GLY A 2 -1.19 5.23 38.16
CA GLY A 2 -2.32 4.38 37.78
C GLY A 2 -2.99 4.71 36.45
N GLN A 3 -3.09 3.71 35.57
CA GLN A 3 -4.23 3.64 34.66
C GLN A 3 -5.30 2.82 35.38
N ARG A 4 -6.34 3.48 35.91
CA ARG A 4 -7.62 2.80 36.15
C ARG A 4 -8.00 2.14 34.83
N THR A 5 -8.15 0.81 34.83
CA THR A 5 -8.64 0.12 33.63
C THR A 5 -10.02 0.69 33.29
N ILE A 6 -10.39 0.79 32.01
CA ILE A 6 -11.71 1.35 31.63
C ILE A 6 -12.85 0.59 32.32
N ALA A 7 -12.67 -0.71 32.55
CA ALA A 7 -13.59 -1.54 33.33
C ALA A 7 -13.81 -1.06 34.78
N GLN A 8 -12.88 -0.29 35.35
CA GLN A 8 -12.98 0.30 36.69
C GLN A 8 -13.53 1.73 36.68
N ALA A 9 -13.77 2.33 35.51
CA ALA A 9 -14.33 3.67 35.42
C ALA A 9 -15.79 3.68 35.90
N TRP A 10 -16.16 4.69 36.69
CA TRP A 10 -17.51 4.77 37.28
C TRP A 10 -18.62 4.76 36.21
N TRP A 11 -18.37 5.44 35.08
CA TRP A 11 -19.30 5.53 33.96
C TRP A 11 -19.44 4.24 33.17
N MET A 12 -18.50 3.29 33.30
CA MET A 12 -18.61 1.96 32.66
C MET A 12 -19.46 0.98 33.46
N LYS A 13 -19.63 1.19 34.78
CA LYS A 13 -20.36 0.27 35.66
C LYS A 13 -21.80 -0.05 35.19
N PRO A 14 -22.60 0.91 34.69
CA PRO A 14 -23.93 0.60 34.16
C PRO A 14 -23.88 -0.34 32.96
N PHE A 15 -22.93 -0.13 32.03
CA PHE A 15 -22.77 -0.97 30.84
C PHE A 15 -22.28 -2.38 31.19
N LEU A 16 -21.41 -2.52 32.19
CA LEU A 16 -20.95 -3.82 32.68
C LEU A 16 -22.05 -4.63 33.38
N LYS A 17 -23.19 -4.03 33.74
CA LYS A 17 -24.37 -4.78 34.21
C LYS A 17 -25.17 -5.41 33.06
N LEU A 18 -25.02 -4.88 31.84
CA LEU A 18 -25.73 -5.37 30.65
C LEU A 18 -25.04 -6.57 29.99
N ALA A 19 -23.79 -6.88 30.38
CA ALA A 19 -23.02 -7.98 29.82
C ALA A 19 -22.18 -8.67 30.90
N ARG A 20 -22.02 -10.00 30.81
CA ARG A 20 -21.08 -10.75 31.65
C ARG A 20 -19.64 -10.43 31.24
N ALA A 21 -19.08 -9.36 31.81
CA ALA A 21 -17.72 -8.92 31.50
C ALA A 21 -16.69 -9.58 32.42
N LEU A 22 -15.60 -10.08 31.83
CA LEU A 22 -14.48 -10.67 32.55
C LEU A 22 -13.23 -9.81 32.35
N PRO A 23 -12.71 -9.13 33.40
CA PRO A 23 -11.49 -8.36 33.28
C PRO A 23 -10.31 -9.31 33.08
N LEU A 24 -9.76 -9.30 31.87
CA LEU A 24 -8.55 -10.04 31.53
C LEU A 24 -7.32 -9.27 32.01
N ASN A 25 -6.49 -9.92 32.82
CA ASN A 25 -5.14 -9.47 33.11
C ASN A 25 -4.14 -10.36 32.35
N PRO A 26 -3.54 -9.88 31.24
CA PRO A 26 -2.61 -10.65 30.43
C PRO A 26 -1.37 -11.14 31.22
N ALA A 27 -1.04 -10.49 32.34
CA ALA A 27 0.09 -10.87 33.19
C ALA A 27 -0.24 -12.03 34.15
N LYS A 28 -1.51 -12.44 34.28
CA LYS A 28 -1.93 -13.54 35.16
C LYS A 28 -2.38 -14.77 34.33
N PRO A 29 -1.59 -15.86 34.30
CA PRO A 29 -1.92 -17.10 33.58
C PRO A 29 -3.25 -17.74 33.99
N MET A 30 -3.70 -17.51 35.23
CA MET A 30 -4.98 -17.99 35.76
C MET A 30 -6.18 -17.48 34.96
N SER A 31 -6.08 -16.29 34.34
CA SER A 31 -7.17 -15.73 33.54
C SER A 31 -7.50 -16.59 32.31
N THR A 32 -6.48 -17.13 31.61
CA THR A 32 -6.69 -18.01 30.45
C THR A 32 -7.35 -19.33 30.84
N ARG A 33 -7.03 -19.91 32.01
CA ARG A 33 -7.69 -21.13 32.50
C ARG A 33 -9.17 -20.91 32.76
N THR A 34 -9.54 -19.76 33.33
CA THR A 34 -10.95 -19.40 33.54
C THR A 34 -11.70 -19.27 32.21
N LEU A 35 -11.11 -18.62 31.21
CA LEU A 35 -11.72 -18.51 29.88
C LEU A 35 -11.94 -19.88 29.22
N ILE A 36 -10.97 -20.79 29.33
CA ILE A 36 -11.09 -22.16 28.80
C ILE A 36 -12.29 -22.86 29.44
N LYS A 37 -12.46 -22.76 30.77
CA LYS A 37 -13.60 -23.37 31.47
C LYS A 37 -14.94 -22.81 31.03
N ILE A 38 -15.04 -21.51 30.83
CA ILE A 38 -16.28 -20.83 30.37
C ILE A 38 -16.67 -21.35 28.98
N VAL A 39 -15.72 -21.36 28.06
CA VAL A 39 -15.98 -21.83 26.69
C VAL A 39 -16.30 -23.33 26.67
N GLN A 40 -15.64 -24.15 27.50
CA GLN A 40 -16.00 -25.57 27.67
C GLN A 40 -17.37 -25.79 28.31
N GLY A 41 -17.85 -24.83 29.11
CA GLY A 41 -19.19 -24.81 29.67
C GLY A 41 -20.29 -24.46 28.65
N GLY A 42 -19.93 -24.17 27.39
CA GLY A 42 -20.85 -23.83 26.31
C GLY A 42 -21.15 -22.33 26.17
N ASP A 43 -20.56 -21.49 27.02
CA ASP A 43 -20.76 -20.04 26.96
C ASP A 43 -19.88 -19.41 25.84
N PRO A 44 -20.46 -18.65 24.89
CA PRO A 44 -19.68 -17.93 23.90
C PRO A 44 -18.89 -16.78 24.54
N LEU A 45 -17.71 -16.51 24.01
CA LEU A 45 -16.79 -15.51 24.56
C LEU A 45 -16.36 -14.51 23.48
N VAL A 46 -16.64 -13.23 23.72
CA VAL A 46 -16.13 -12.12 22.89
C VAL A 46 -14.78 -11.67 23.45
N ILE A 47 -13.74 -11.72 22.61
CA ILE A 47 -12.38 -11.32 22.99
C ILE A 47 -11.86 -10.27 22.01
N PHE A 48 -11.26 -9.21 22.53
CA PHE A 48 -10.41 -8.31 21.76
C PHE A 48 -8.96 -8.79 21.89
N PRO A 49 -8.42 -9.52 20.90
CA PRO A 49 -7.18 -10.26 21.07
C PRO A 49 -5.94 -9.35 21.15
N GLU A 50 -6.08 -8.07 20.85
CA GLU A 50 -5.02 -7.06 20.98
C GLU A 50 -4.73 -6.66 22.43
N GLY A 51 -5.59 -7.01 23.39
CA GLY A 51 -5.37 -6.76 24.81
C GLY A 51 -5.33 -5.27 25.22
N ARG A 52 -5.56 -4.35 24.29
CA ARG A 52 -5.66 -2.90 24.50
C ARG A 52 -6.53 -2.26 23.42
N ILE A 53 -6.96 -1.03 23.66
CA ILE A 53 -7.66 -0.22 22.64
C ILE A 53 -6.67 0.20 21.56
N THR A 54 -7.10 0.12 20.30
CA THR A 54 -6.31 0.56 19.15
C THR A 54 -5.90 2.03 19.27
N VAL A 55 -4.66 2.32 18.89
CA VAL A 55 -4.09 3.68 18.88
C VAL A 55 -3.51 4.08 17.53
N THR A 56 -3.49 3.14 16.57
CA THR A 56 -2.91 3.36 15.25
C THR A 56 -3.97 3.33 14.14
N GLY A 57 -5.06 2.58 14.35
CA GLY A 57 -6.13 2.38 13.38
C GLY A 57 -5.96 1.09 12.56
N GLY A 58 -4.74 0.55 12.47
CA GLY A 58 -4.46 -0.77 11.93
C GLY A 58 -4.43 -1.90 12.98
N LEU A 59 -4.14 -3.11 12.50
CA LEU A 59 -3.99 -4.32 13.33
C LEU A 59 -2.71 -4.24 14.19
N MET A 60 -2.87 -4.24 15.50
CA MET A 60 -1.78 -4.25 16.48
C MET A 60 -1.38 -5.68 16.87
N LYS A 61 -0.55 -5.80 17.91
CA LYS A 61 -0.12 -7.08 18.48
C LYS A 61 -1.30 -7.92 18.94
N VAL A 62 -1.49 -9.05 18.29
CA VAL A 62 -2.39 -10.12 18.72
C VAL A 62 -1.71 -10.94 19.82
N TYR A 63 -2.37 -11.11 20.96
CA TYR A 63 -1.84 -11.88 22.09
C TYR A 63 -2.23 -13.36 21.97
N ASP A 64 -1.24 -14.24 22.15
CA ASP A 64 -1.42 -15.70 22.08
C ASP A 64 -2.46 -16.24 23.06
N GLY A 65 -2.74 -15.53 24.16
CA GLY A 65 -3.68 -15.96 25.19
C GLY A 65 -5.08 -16.25 24.65
N ALA A 66 -5.58 -15.41 23.73
CA ALA A 66 -6.87 -15.61 23.07
C ALA A 66 -6.84 -16.84 22.15
N ALA A 67 -5.75 -16.98 21.38
CA ALA A 67 -5.56 -18.12 20.49
C ALA A 67 -5.49 -19.45 21.25
N MET A 68 -4.84 -19.46 22.41
CA MET A 68 -4.75 -20.64 23.27
C MET A 68 -6.10 -21.11 23.82
N VAL A 69 -7.07 -20.20 24.03
CA VAL A 69 -8.42 -20.58 24.45
C VAL A 69 -9.11 -21.35 23.32
N ALA A 70 -9.08 -20.82 22.10
CA ALA A 70 -9.65 -21.50 20.94
C ALA A 70 -8.95 -22.84 20.64
N ASP A 71 -7.61 -22.87 20.60
CA ASP A 71 -6.82 -24.08 20.35
C ASP A 71 -7.10 -25.19 21.37
N LYS A 72 -7.14 -24.86 22.68
CA LYS A 72 -7.35 -25.87 23.73
C LYS A 72 -8.77 -26.38 23.85
N THR A 73 -9.75 -25.55 23.50
CA THR A 73 -11.17 -25.93 23.57
C THR A 73 -11.65 -26.57 22.28
N GLY A 74 -10.91 -26.43 21.19
CA GLY A 74 -11.34 -26.87 19.86
C GLY A 74 -12.48 -26.02 19.28
N SER A 75 -12.77 -24.87 19.89
CA SER A 75 -13.88 -24.01 19.51
C SER A 75 -13.62 -23.28 18.20
N MET A 76 -14.70 -23.00 17.47
CA MET A 76 -14.65 -22.14 16.29
C MET A 76 -14.43 -20.68 16.70
N VAL A 77 -13.65 -19.96 15.91
CA VAL A 77 -13.42 -18.52 16.04
C VAL A 77 -14.31 -17.81 15.02
N VAL A 78 -15.12 -16.85 15.46
CA VAL A 78 -15.94 -16.01 14.57
C VAL A 78 -15.26 -14.64 14.45
N PRO A 79 -14.69 -14.30 13.28
CA PRO A 79 -14.03 -13.01 13.08
C PRO A 79 -15.07 -11.89 12.94
N VAL A 80 -14.91 -10.82 13.72
CA VAL A 80 -15.83 -9.67 13.71
C VAL A 80 -15.05 -8.37 13.56
N ARG A 81 -15.39 -7.56 12.56
CA ARG A 81 -14.86 -6.21 12.36
C ARG A 81 -15.93 -5.17 12.64
N ILE A 82 -15.56 -4.12 13.36
CA ILE A 82 -16.43 -2.98 13.66
C ILE A 82 -15.77 -1.72 13.10
N ASP A 83 -16.36 -1.14 12.06
CA ASP A 83 -15.89 0.09 11.42
C ASP A 83 -16.77 1.29 11.82
N GLY A 84 -16.18 2.48 11.83
CA GLY A 84 -16.84 3.75 12.07
C GLY A 84 -16.69 4.30 13.49
N LEU A 85 -16.60 3.43 14.51
CA LEU A 85 -16.45 3.88 15.91
C LEU A 85 -15.13 4.61 16.17
N GLU A 86 -14.10 4.30 15.39
CA GLU A 86 -12.81 4.99 15.41
C GLU A 86 -12.92 6.47 15.03
N LYS A 87 -13.97 6.87 14.29
CA LYS A 87 -14.29 8.25 13.91
C LYS A 87 -15.00 9.03 15.03
N SER A 88 -15.38 8.39 16.14
CA SER A 88 -16.07 9.06 17.26
C SER A 88 -15.11 9.92 18.09
N TYR A 89 -15.67 10.86 18.87
CA TYR A 89 -14.89 11.65 19.82
C TYR A 89 -14.40 10.86 21.05
N PHE A 90 -14.93 9.66 21.28
CA PHE A 90 -14.48 8.73 22.33
C PHE A 90 -13.30 7.85 21.89
N SER A 91 -12.93 7.91 20.59
CA SER A 91 -11.80 7.19 20.04
C SER A 91 -10.46 7.68 20.63
N ARG A 92 -9.52 6.76 20.81
CA ARG A 92 -8.13 7.08 21.16
C ARG A 92 -7.33 7.60 19.96
N LEU A 93 -7.85 7.48 18.75
CA LEU A 93 -7.24 8.02 17.55
C LEU A 93 -7.32 9.56 17.55
N THR A 94 -6.23 10.19 17.11
CA THR A 94 -6.13 11.65 16.98
C THR A 94 -6.64 12.12 15.62
N SER A 95 -6.78 13.43 15.45
CA SER A 95 -7.13 14.04 14.15
C SER A 95 -6.11 13.74 13.04
N GLN A 96 -4.87 13.37 13.40
CA GLN A 96 -3.85 12.92 12.45
C GLN A 96 -4.15 11.52 11.89
N HIS A 97 -4.90 10.69 12.62
CA HIS A 97 -5.21 9.32 12.23
C HIS A 97 -6.58 9.19 11.58
N VAL A 98 -7.54 10.06 11.92
CA VAL A 98 -8.91 9.98 11.41
C VAL A 98 -9.65 11.31 11.57
N ARG A 99 -10.54 11.63 10.63
CA ARG A 99 -11.45 12.78 10.75
C ARG A 99 -12.62 12.42 11.67
N ARG A 100 -12.71 13.10 12.82
CA ARG A 100 -13.78 12.88 13.81
C ARG A 100 -15.15 13.33 13.29
N ARG A 101 -16.20 12.61 13.70
CA ARG A 101 -17.60 12.86 13.34
C ARG A 101 -18.50 12.68 14.56
N LEU A 102 -19.54 13.50 14.64
CA LEU A 102 -20.66 13.25 15.54
C LEU A 102 -21.49 12.11 14.95
N PHE A 103 -21.80 11.09 15.76
CA PHE A 103 -22.58 9.91 15.35
C PHE A 103 -22.09 9.26 14.03
N PRO A 104 -20.84 8.75 13.99
CA PRO A 104 -20.35 8.08 12.79
C PRO A 104 -21.21 6.85 12.46
N LYS A 105 -21.43 6.59 11.16
CA LYS A 105 -22.05 5.33 10.72
C LYS A 105 -21.19 4.16 11.18
N VAL A 106 -21.81 3.21 11.87
CA VAL A 106 -21.15 2.00 12.36
C VAL A 106 -21.52 0.83 11.44
N LYS A 107 -20.52 0.10 10.96
CA LYS A 107 -20.70 -1.16 10.21
C LYS A 107 -20.11 -2.28 11.04
N VAL A 108 -20.91 -3.32 11.29
CA VAL A 108 -20.44 -4.56 11.93
C VAL A 108 -20.43 -5.63 10.85
N THR A 109 -19.26 -6.20 10.58
CA THR A 109 -19.09 -7.30 9.63
C THR A 109 -18.70 -8.55 10.41
N ILE A 110 -19.47 -9.63 10.23
CA ILE A 110 -19.27 -10.92 10.87
C ILE A 110 -18.93 -11.91 9.76
N LEU A 111 -17.77 -12.55 9.84
CA LEU A 111 -17.36 -13.59 8.89
C LEU A 111 -17.76 -14.97 9.40
N GLU A 112 -17.68 -15.96 8.50
CA GLU A 112 -17.94 -17.35 8.83
C GLU A 112 -17.00 -17.87 9.94
N PRO A 113 -17.46 -18.80 10.79
CA PRO A 113 -16.61 -19.41 11.81
C PRO A 113 -15.45 -20.17 11.19
N VAL A 114 -14.24 -20.00 11.74
CA VAL A 114 -13.02 -20.69 11.31
C VAL A 114 -12.40 -21.45 12.47
N LYS A 115 -11.76 -22.59 12.18
CA LYS A 115 -10.98 -23.33 13.16
C LYS A 115 -9.52 -22.88 13.09
N LEU A 116 -8.87 -22.70 14.24
CA LEU A 116 -7.44 -22.42 14.25
C LEU A 116 -6.66 -23.69 13.91
N GLU A 117 -5.95 -23.65 12.79
CA GLU A 117 -5.05 -24.72 12.38
C GLU A 117 -3.70 -24.57 13.08
N VAL A 118 -3.41 -25.49 13.99
CA VAL A 118 -2.15 -25.52 14.74
C VAL A 118 -1.57 -26.93 14.61
N PRO A 119 -0.34 -27.09 14.07
CA PRO A 119 0.29 -28.40 13.90
C PRO A 119 0.31 -29.20 15.21
N GLN A 120 -0.05 -30.49 15.14
CA GLN A 120 -0.23 -31.33 16.33
C GLN A 120 1.09 -31.67 17.01
N GLU A 121 2.17 -31.72 16.24
CA GLU A 121 3.53 -31.97 16.70
C GLU A 121 4.05 -30.86 17.61
N PHE A 122 3.52 -29.64 17.49
CA PHE A 122 3.97 -28.52 18.32
C PHE A 122 3.41 -28.64 19.74
N LYS A 123 4.31 -28.50 20.72
CA LYS A 123 4.02 -28.53 22.15
C LYS A 123 4.50 -27.26 22.87
N GLY A 124 3.97 -27.02 24.06
CA GLY A 124 4.43 -25.95 24.96
C GLY A 124 4.46 -24.56 24.32
N ARG A 125 5.63 -23.90 24.35
CA ARG A 125 5.84 -22.55 23.81
C ARG A 125 5.66 -22.49 22.29
N GLN A 126 6.12 -23.50 21.56
CA GLN A 126 6.02 -23.55 20.11
C GLN A 126 4.56 -23.61 19.66
N ARG A 127 3.74 -24.44 20.31
CA ARG A 127 2.29 -24.50 20.04
C ARG A 127 1.61 -23.17 20.28
N ARG A 128 1.96 -22.49 21.39
CA ARG A 128 1.42 -21.17 21.73
C ARG A 128 1.74 -20.12 20.66
N THR A 129 2.99 -20.07 20.21
CA THR A 129 3.39 -19.13 19.15
C THR A 129 2.71 -19.45 17.82
N ALA A 130 2.55 -20.73 17.47
CA ALA A 130 1.83 -21.14 16.27
C ALA A 130 0.34 -20.77 16.33
N ALA A 131 -0.34 -21.01 17.46
CA ALA A 131 -1.72 -20.59 17.68
C ALA A 131 -1.87 -19.06 17.57
N GLY A 132 -0.97 -18.29 18.20
CA GLY A 132 -0.95 -16.84 18.07
C GLY A 132 -0.78 -16.36 16.62
N ALA A 133 0.11 -17.00 15.86
CA ALA A 133 0.28 -16.71 14.44
C ALA A 133 -0.94 -17.08 13.59
N ALA A 134 -1.63 -18.19 13.89
CA ALA A 134 -2.87 -18.58 13.22
C ALA A 134 -3.99 -17.57 13.50
N LEU A 135 -4.14 -17.12 14.76
CA LEU A 135 -5.11 -16.08 15.09
C LEU A 135 -4.77 -14.74 14.43
N TYR A 136 -3.49 -14.36 14.36
CA TYR A 136 -3.06 -13.17 13.62
C TYR A 136 -3.42 -13.27 12.14
N GLN A 137 -3.26 -14.44 11.52
CA GLN A 137 -3.67 -14.68 10.14
C GLN A 137 -5.17 -14.44 9.97
N VAL A 138 -6.01 -15.03 10.84
CA VAL A 138 -7.46 -14.80 10.84
C VAL A 138 -7.81 -13.31 10.96
N MET A 139 -7.14 -12.57 11.84
CA MET A 139 -7.37 -11.12 12.00
C MET A 139 -6.92 -10.32 10.77
N SER A 140 -5.81 -10.72 10.14
CA SER A 140 -5.31 -10.07 8.93
C SER A 140 -6.22 -10.35 7.73
N ASP A 141 -6.70 -11.59 7.58
CA ASP A 141 -7.68 -11.97 6.56
C ASP A 141 -9.02 -11.26 6.78
N LEU A 142 -9.46 -11.08 8.03
CA LEU A 142 -10.63 -10.26 8.36
C LEU A 142 -10.47 -8.82 7.85
N VAL A 143 -9.33 -8.17 8.12
CA VAL A 143 -9.07 -6.80 7.63
C VAL A 143 -9.07 -6.76 6.10
N PHE A 144 -8.40 -7.71 5.44
CA PHE A 144 -8.34 -7.78 3.99
C PHE A 144 -9.72 -8.01 3.34
N ARG A 145 -10.46 -9.04 3.77
CA ARG A 145 -11.74 -9.45 3.16
C ARG A 145 -12.87 -8.44 3.35
N THR A 146 -12.72 -7.52 4.29
CA THR A 146 -13.70 -6.48 4.57
C THR A 146 -13.34 -5.13 3.96
N GLU A 147 -12.16 -5.05 3.33
CA GLU A 147 -11.75 -3.87 2.58
C GLU A 147 -12.45 -3.84 1.22
N ASP A 148 -12.90 -2.65 0.82
CA ASP A 148 -13.58 -2.46 -0.45
C ASP A 148 -12.55 -2.33 -1.59
N ILE A 149 -12.41 -3.42 -2.34
CA ILE A 149 -11.56 -3.56 -3.54
C ILE A 149 -12.36 -3.50 -4.85
N ASP A 150 -13.69 -3.32 -4.76
CA ASP A 150 -14.61 -3.29 -5.90
C ASP A 150 -14.84 -1.86 -6.39
N LYS A 151 -13.74 -1.13 -6.55
CA LYS A 151 -13.68 0.25 -7.01
C LYS A 151 -12.58 0.43 -8.03
N THR A 152 -12.65 1.51 -8.79
CA THR A 152 -11.48 1.98 -9.53
C THR A 152 -10.49 2.68 -8.59
N VAL A 153 -9.22 2.74 -8.98
CA VAL A 153 -8.16 3.43 -8.21
C VAL A 153 -8.53 4.89 -7.94
N LEU A 154 -9.01 5.60 -8.97
CA LEU A 154 -9.40 7.00 -8.84
C LEU A 154 -10.61 7.19 -7.90
N GLU A 155 -11.63 6.33 -8.01
CA GLU A 155 -12.77 6.37 -7.08
C GLU A 155 -12.34 6.15 -5.64
N LYS A 156 -11.43 5.21 -5.37
CA LYS A 156 -10.91 4.99 -4.02
C LYS A 156 -10.16 6.21 -3.50
N ILE A 157 -9.33 6.86 -4.31
CA ILE A 157 -8.64 8.11 -3.94
C ILE A 157 -9.66 9.23 -3.66
N ILE A 158 -10.72 9.36 -4.45
CA ILE A 158 -11.79 10.34 -4.23
C ILE A 158 -12.51 10.07 -2.90
N LEU A 159 -12.84 8.81 -2.61
CA LEU A 159 -13.45 8.40 -1.33
C LEU A 159 -12.55 8.78 -0.16
N THR A 160 -11.26 8.45 -0.23
CA THR A 160 -10.27 8.82 0.78
C THR A 160 -10.17 10.33 0.94
N ALA A 161 -10.14 11.10 -0.15
CA ALA A 161 -10.14 12.56 -0.12
C ALA A 161 -11.39 13.15 0.55
N ASN A 162 -12.57 12.58 0.30
CA ASN A 162 -13.81 12.99 0.94
C ASN A 162 -13.81 12.66 2.44
N GLU A 163 -13.29 11.48 2.81
CA GLU A 163 -13.22 11.06 4.20
C GLU A 163 -12.22 11.85 5.03
N ARG A 164 -11.02 12.08 4.49
CA ARG A 164 -9.90 12.78 5.13
C ARG A 164 -10.03 14.31 5.05
N GLY A 165 -10.61 14.79 3.96
CA GLY A 165 -10.80 16.20 3.66
C GLY A 165 -9.91 16.67 2.49
N MET A 166 -10.53 17.36 1.53
CA MET A 166 -9.91 17.84 0.28
C MET A 166 -8.71 18.81 0.47
N LYS A 167 -8.57 19.41 1.65
CA LYS A 167 -7.46 20.32 1.98
C LYS A 167 -6.22 19.59 2.49
N GLN A 168 -6.32 18.30 2.82
CA GLN A 168 -5.18 17.51 3.27
C GLN A 168 -4.15 17.35 2.16
N LEU A 169 -2.87 17.34 2.54
CA LEU A 169 -1.75 17.12 1.63
C LEU A 169 -1.89 15.73 0.98
N ALA A 170 -1.75 15.65 -0.33
CA ALA A 170 -1.75 14.39 -1.08
C ALA A 170 -0.35 14.09 -1.62
N VAL A 171 0.21 15.03 -2.37
CA VAL A 171 1.51 14.87 -3.02
C VAL A 171 2.35 16.13 -2.87
N GLN A 172 3.66 15.96 -2.84
CA GLN A 172 4.66 17.01 -2.80
C GLN A 172 5.84 16.63 -3.67
N ASP A 173 6.46 17.61 -4.33
CA ASP A 173 7.76 17.43 -4.99
C ASP A 173 8.58 18.72 -4.84
N PRO A 174 9.91 18.69 -5.08
CA PRO A 174 10.77 19.87 -4.88
C PRO A 174 10.56 21.00 -5.91
N VAL A 175 9.90 20.74 -7.03
CA VAL A 175 9.78 21.68 -8.16
C VAL A 175 8.47 22.44 -8.12
N THR A 176 7.35 21.74 -7.95
CA THR A 176 5.99 22.27 -7.98
C THR A 176 5.40 22.46 -6.58
N GLY A 177 6.08 22.00 -5.54
CA GLY A 177 5.68 22.14 -4.16
C GLY A 177 4.57 21.16 -3.76
N SER A 178 3.60 21.63 -2.98
CA SER A 178 2.57 20.78 -2.37
C SER A 178 1.21 20.88 -3.06
N LEU A 179 0.60 19.72 -3.33
CA LEU A 179 -0.79 19.60 -3.77
C LEU A 179 -1.64 18.90 -2.71
N SER A 180 -2.75 19.52 -2.35
CA SER A 180 -3.79 18.85 -1.56
C SER A 180 -4.57 17.85 -2.43
N TYR A 181 -5.32 16.94 -1.81
CA TYR A 181 -6.21 16.03 -2.55
C TYR A 181 -7.14 16.79 -3.49
N GLY A 182 -7.74 17.90 -3.04
CA GLY A 182 -8.61 18.72 -3.86
C GLY A 182 -7.91 19.32 -5.07
N LYS A 183 -6.65 19.78 -4.92
CA LYS A 183 -5.86 20.31 -6.05
C LYS A 183 -5.45 19.20 -7.02
N LEU A 184 -5.00 18.06 -6.50
CA LEU A 184 -4.61 16.89 -7.31
C LEU A 184 -5.79 16.35 -8.11
N LEU A 185 -6.94 16.14 -7.47
CA LEU A 185 -8.16 15.66 -8.13
C LEU A 185 -8.74 16.67 -9.12
N THR A 186 -8.60 17.98 -8.84
CA THR A 186 -8.96 19.02 -9.81
C THR A 186 -8.07 18.93 -11.04
N ALA A 187 -6.74 18.79 -10.86
CA ALA A 187 -5.82 18.62 -11.98
C ALA A 187 -6.13 17.34 -12.79
N ALA A 188 -6.41 16.22 -12.11
CA ALA A 188 -6.82 14.98 -12.76
C ALA A 188 -8.13 15.13 -13.54
N ALA A 189 -9.12 15.86 -13.02
CA ALA A 189 -10.38 16.13 -13.71
C ALA A 189 -10.18 16.99 -14.97
N VAL A 190 -9.36 18.05 -14.89
CA VAL A 190 -9.03 18.90 -16.05
C VAL A 190 -8.31 18.10 -17.14
N LEU A 191 -7.30 17.32 -16.75
CA LEU A 191 -6.55 16.50 -17.70
C LEU A 191 -7.44 15.40 -18.29
N GLY A 192 -8.28 14.76 -17.47
CA GLY A 192 -9.22 13.75 -17.92
C GLY A 192 -10.20 14.25 -18.97
N GLU A 193 -10.73 15.47 -18.82
CA GLU A 193 -11.60 16.09 -19.83
C GLU A 193 -10.84 16.33 -21.15
N LYS A 194 -9.61 16.86 -21.12
CA LYS A 194 -8.82 17.04 -22.34
C LYS A 194 -8.44 15.70 -22.99
N PHE A 195 -8.04 14.70 -22.22
CA PHE A 195 -7.64 13.40 -22.74
C PHE A 195 -8.81 12.60 -23.34
N GLU A 196 -10.00 12.68 -22.73
CA GLU A 196 -11.21 12.08 -23.30
C GLU A 196 -11.49 12.64 -24.71
N HIS A 197 -11.38 13.97 -24.89
CA HIS A 197 -11.65 14.62 -26.16
C HIS A 197 -10.53 14.43 -27.20
N LEU A 198 -9.28 14.65 -26.81
CA LEU A 198 -8.13 14.60 -27.73
C LEU A 198 -7.80 13.18 -28.20
N TYR A 199 -8.03 12.18 -27.34
CA TYR A 199 -7.65 10.79 -27.60
C TYR A 199 -8.85 9.85 -27.54
N ALA A 200 -10.02 10.31 -28.00
CA ALA A 200 -11.26 9.56 -27.99
C ALA A 200 -11.12 8.15 -28.63
N SER A 201 -10.35 8.04 -29.72
CA SER A 201 -10.13 6.79 -30.46
C SER A 201 -9.06 5.86 -29.89
N GLN A 202 -8.26 6.30 -28.92
CA GLN A 202 -7.18 5.49 -28.33
C GLN A 202 -7.66 4.86 -27.03
N GLN A 203 -7.32 3.60 -26.77
CA GLN A 203 -7.59 2.97 -25.47
C GLN A 203 -6.43 3.16 -24.49
N THR A 204 -5.21 3.11 -24.99
CA THR A 204 -3.97 3.19 -24.21
C THR A 204 -3.24 4.50 -24.50
N ILE A 205 -2.72 5.15 -23.47
CA ILE A 205 -1.89 6.35 -23.58
C ILE A 205 -0.56 6.10 -22.87
N GLY A 206 0.56 6.32 -23.56
CA GLY A 206 1.89 6.21 -22.98
C GLY A 206 2.18 7.38 -22.04
N ILE A 207 2.75 7.10 -20.87
CA ILE A 207 3.22 8.12 -19.93
C ILE A 207 4.71 7.94 -19.72
N MET A 208 5.49 8.93 -20.13
CA MET A 208 6.95 8.97 -19.98
C MET A 208 7.34 10.19 -19.14
N LEU A 209 7.20 10.06 -17.82
CA LEU A 209 7.42 11.15 -16.85
C LEU A 209 8.19 10.65 -15.62
N PRO A 210 8.94 11.52 -14.94
CA PRO A 210 9.66 11.16 -13.73
C PRO A 210 8.71 11.15 -12.52
N ASN A 211 9.20 10.73 -11.36
CA ASN A 211 8.48 10.92 -10.10
C ASN A 211 8.29 12.42 -9.83
N ALA A 212 7.07 12.90 -10.02
CA ALA A 212 6.66 14.27 -9.77
C ALA A 212 5.14 14.36 -9.59
N ASN A 213 4.66 15.47 -9.01
CA ASN A 213 3.24 15.74 -8.87
C ASN A 213 2.52 15.71 -10.22
N GLY A 214 3.16 16.24 -11.27
CA GLY A 214 2.63 16.23 -12.64
C GLY A 214 2.42 14.83 -13.20
N ALA A 215 3.31 13.88 -12.90
CA ALA A 215 3.16 12.49 -13.31
C ALA A 215 1.97 11.82 -12.61
N CYS A 216 1.80 12.06 -11.31
CA CYS A 216 0.65 11.57 -10.56
C CYS A 216 -0.68 12.16 -11.09
N ALA A 217 -0.73 13.48 -11.35
CA ALA A 217 -1.90 14.13 -11.92
C ALA A 217 -2.22 13.60 -13.32
N THR A 218 -1.21 13.33 -14.14
CA THR A 218 -1.37 12.77 -15.50
C THR A 218 -1.88 11.34 -15.45
N LEU A 219 -1.29 10.49 -14.60
CA LEU A 219 -1.76 9.12 -14.38
C LEU A 219 -3.24 9.08 -14.02
N LEU A 220 -3.65 9.88 -13.04
CA LEU A 220 -5.05 9.97 -12.61
C LEU A 220 -5.95 10.61 -13.68
N GLY A 221 -5.44 11.56 -14.47
CA GLY A 221 -6.16 12.16 -15.58
C GLY A 221 -6.45 11.15 -16.70
N VAL A 222 -5.47 10.33 -17.07
CA VAL A 222 -5.65 9.25 -18.06
C VAL A 222 -6.67 8.23 -17.57
N MET A 223 -6.58 7.81 -16.30
CA MET A 223 -7.59 6.93 -15.68
C MET A 223 -8.98 7.58 -15.64
N SER A 224 -9.07 8.88 -15.32
CA SER A 224 -10.33 9.62 -15.30
C SER A 224 -11.01 9.65 -16.68
N ALA A 225 -10.23 9.76 -17.75
CA ALA A 225 -10.70 9.71 -19.14
C ALA A 225 -11.13 8.30 -19.60
N GLY A 226 -11.08 7.29 -18.72
CA GLY A 226 -11.40 5.91 -19.05
C GLY A 226 -10.37 5.23 -19.94
N LYS A 227 -9.15 5.79 -20.01
CA LYS A 227 -8.03 5.27 -20.81
C LYS A 227 -7.06 4.50 -19.92
N VAL A 228 -6.27 3.62 -20.52
CA VAL A 228 -5.27 2.82 -19.80
C VAL A 228 -3.89 3.49 -19.91
N PRO A 229 -3.30 3.98 -18.80
CA PRO A 229 -1.93 4.48 -18.81
C PRO A 229 -0.94 3.34 -19.03
N ALA A 230 -0.10 3.43 -20.07
CA ALA A 230 1.06 2.58 -20.26
C ALA A 230 2.32 3.31 -19.77
N MET A 231 2.92 2.82 -18.68
CA MET A 231 4.03 3.53 -18.04
C MET A 231 5.35 3.22 -18.75
N ILE A 232 5.90 4.18 -19.48
CA ILE A 232 7.07 3.99 -20.33
C ILE A 232 8.34 4.07 -19.49
N ASN A 233 9.15 3.00 -19.53
CA ASN A 233 10.49 3.00 -18.94
C ASN A 233 11.46 3.79 -19.84
N PHE A 234 11.69 5.05 -19.52
CA PHE A 234 12.58 5.93 -20.26
C PHE A 234 14.07 5.56 -20.17
N THR A 235 14.46 4.62 -19.30
CA THR A 235 15.86 4.13 -19.22
C THR A 235 16.11 2.91 -20.13
N ALA A 236 15.09 2.40 -20.82
CA ALA A 236 15.20 1.18 -21.63
C ALA A 236 15.82 1.42 -23.02
N GLY A 237 15.98 2.68 -23.45
CA GLY A 237 16.41 3.05 -24.80
C GLY A 237 15.25 3.03 -25.82
N ALA A 238 15.42 3.73 -26.93
CA ALA A 238 14.36 3.99 -27.91
C ALA A 238 13.77 2.71 -28.53
N ALA A 239 14.59 1.75 -28.94
CA ALA A 239 14.14 0.49 -29.51
C ALA A 239 13.20 -0.30 -28.57
N ASN A 240 13.56 -0.39 -27.27
CA ASN A 240 12.72 -1.05 -26.28
C ASN A 240 11.45 -0.26 -25.98
N ILE A 241 11.52 1.07 -25.96
CA ILE A 241 10.33 1.93 -25.81
C ILE A 241 9.37 1.71 -26.98
N LEU A 242 9.86 1.68 -28.23
CA LEU A 242 9.04 1.41 -29.40
C LEU A 242 8.42 0.01 -29.39
N SER A 243 9.19 -0.99 -28.96
CA SER A 243 8.67 -2.36 -28.77
C SER A 243 7.56 -2.38 -27.71
N ALA A 244 7.73 -1.67 -26.59
CA ALA A 244 6.72 -1.53 -25.56
C ALA A 244 5.46 -0.80 -26.07
N CYS A 245 5.63 0.29 -26.83
CA CYS A 245 4.53 1.01 -27.45
C CYS A 245 3.76 0.13 -28.42
N LYS A 246 4.45 -0.67 -29.24
CA LYS A 246 3.82 -1.62 -30.16
C LYS A 246 3.04 -2.69 -29.40
N ALA A 247 3.61 -3.28 -28.36
CA ALA A 247 2.98 -4.33 -27.55
C ALA A 247 1.73 -3.85 -26.81
N ALA A 248 1.70 -2.58 -26.39
CA ALA A 248 0.58 -1.97 -25.68
C ALA A 248 -0.34 -1.11 -26.57
N GLU A 249 -0.15 -1.16 -27.89
CA GLU A 249 -0.89 -0.37 -28.90
C GLU A 249 -0.90 1.14 -28.62
N VAL A 250 0.19 1.66 -28.04
CA VAL A 250 0.37 3.07 -27.73
C VAL A 250 0.69 3.84 -29.01
N ARG A 251 -0.16 4.81 -29.34
CA ARG A 251 0.05 5.73 -30.47
C ARG A 251 0.53 7.11 -30.01
N THR A 252 0.23 7.49 -28.78
CA THR A 252 0.61 8.78 -28.20
C THR A 252 1.35 8.59 -26.88
N VAL A 253 2.47 9.30 -26.71
CA VAL A 253 3.27 9.33 -25.48
C VAL A 253 3.26 10.74 -24.90
N LEU A 254 2.80 10.86 -23.65
CA LEU A 254 2.80 12.08 -22.86
C LEU A 254 4.15 12.27 -22.16
N THR A 255 4.78 13.42 -22.33
CA THR A 255 6.02 13.80 -21.64
C THR A 255 6.09 15.31 -21.40
N SER A 256 7.16 15.81 -20.78
CA SER A 256 7.42 17.25 -20.62
C SER A 256 8.81 17.63 -21.09
N ARG A 257 8.95 18.86 -21.62
CA ARG A 257 10.22 19.37 -22.14
C ARG A 257 11.28 19.47 -21.05
N ALA A 258 10.89 19.99 -19.89
CA ALA A 258 11.78 20.11 -18.74
C ALA A 258 12.33 18.74 -18.29
N PHE A 259 11.52 17.68 -18.33
CA PHE A 259 12.00 16.35 -18.00
C PHE A 259 12.95 15.81 -19.07
N VAL A 260 12.59 15.91 -20.35
CA VAL A 260 13.41 15.43 -21.45
C VAL A 260 14.79 16.09 -21.45
N GLU A 261 14.85 17.40 -21.21
CA GLU A 261 16.10 18.15 -21.07
C GLU A 261 16.90 17.69 -19.86
N GLN A 262 16.29 17.67 -18.67
CA GLN A 262 16.97 17.32 -17.42
C GLN A 262 17.51 15.88 -17.44
N ALA A 263 16.76 14.94 -18.02
CA ALA A 263 17.14 13.53 -18.13
C ALA A 263 17.97 13.23 -19.38
N LYS A 264 18.29 14.24 -20.21
CA LYS A 264 19.06 14.11 -21.46
C LYS A 264 18.47 13.08 -22.43
N LEU A 265 17.14 13.06 -22.55
CA LEU A 265 16.39 12.10 -23.36
C LEU A 265 16.11 12.60 -24.79
N GLY A 266 16.68 13.73 -25.22
CA GLY A 266 16.38 14.36 -26.51
C GLY A 266 16.48 13.40 -27.70
N ALA A 267 17.61 12.67 -27.82
CA ALA A 267 17.80 11.69 -28.89
C ALA A 267 16.77 10.54 -28.85
N VAL A 268 16.45 10.06 -27.64
CA VAL A 268 15.44 9.02 -27.45
C VAL A 268 14.06 9.52 -27.90
N VAL A 269 13.66 10.73 -27.49
CA VAL A 269 12.37 11.32 -27.84
C VAL A 269 12.26 11.58 -29.33
N GLU A 270 13.32 12.06 -29.97
CA GLU A 270 13.35 12.26 -31.42
C GLU A 270 13.17 10.93 -32.17
N GLU A 271 13.88 9.88 -31.75
CA GLU A 271 13.81 8.57 -32.39
C GLU A 271 12.42 7.95 -32.26
N ILE A 272 11.84 7.93 -31.05
CA ILE A 272 10.51 7.36 -30.84
C ILE A 272 9.42 8.22 -31.52
N GLY A 273 9.62 9.54 -31.61
CA GLY A 273 8.72 10.50 -32.24
C GLY A 273 8.50 10.27 -33.74
N ARG A 274 9.34 9.43 -34.37
CA ARG A 274 9.16 8.99 -35.77
C ARG A 274 8.03 7.96 -35.93
N SER A 275 7.64 7.28 -34.85
CA SER A 275 6.64 6.21 -34.87
C SER A 275 5.44 6.45 -33.97
N VAL A 276 5.61 7.22 -32.88
CA VAL A 276 4.52 7.59 -31.96
C VAL A 276 4.42 9.10 -31.85
N GLU A 277 3.22 9.60 -31.63
CA GLU A 277 2.97 11.02 -31.40
C GLU A 277 3.50 11.42 -30.02
N ILE A 278 4.38 12.43 -29.97
CA ILE A 278 4.88 13.00 -28.72
C ILE A 278 4.04 14.22 -28.35
N VAL A 279 3.36 14.12 -27.21
CA VAL A 279 2.54 15.20 -26.68
C VAL A 279 3.21 15.79 -25.46
N TRP A 280 3.43 17.09 -25.54
CA TRP A 280 4.02 17.88 -24.47
C TRP A 280 2.96 18.35 -23.49
N LEU A 281 3.06 17.92 -22.25
CA LEU A 281 2.18 18.37 -21.17
C LEU A 281 2.29 19.88 -20.92
N ASP A 282 3.43 20.48 -21.27
CA ASP A 282 3.66 21.92 -21.19
C ASP A 282 2.67 22.70 -22.09
N ASP A 283 2.43 22.20 -23.31
CA ASP A 283 1.52 22.83 -24.29
C ASP A 283 0.07 22.65 -23.85
N LEU A 284 -0.28 21.44 -23.39
CA LEU A 284 -1.60 21.19 -22.80
C LEU A 284 -1.86 22.11 -21.62
N ARG A 285 -0.86 22.33 -20.76
CA ARG A 285 -0.96 23.23 -19.61
C ARG A 285 -1.15 24.68 -20.04
N ALA A 286 -0.47 25.15 -21.08
CA ALA A 286 -0.65 26.50 -21.62
C ALA A 286 -2.08 26.72 -22.14
N GLY A 287 -2.70 25.67 -22.68
CA GLY A 287 -4.10 25.68 -23.11
C GLY A 287 -5.15 25.52 -22.00
N ILE A 288 -4.77 25.42 -20.71
CA ILE A 288 -5.72 25.31 -19.60
C ILE A 288 -6.18 26.69 -19.14
N GLY A 289 -7.41 27.04 -19.50
CA GLY A 289 -8.04 28.30 -19.12
C GLY A 289 -8.68 28.30 -17.72
N LEU A 290 -9.26 29.43 -17.32
CA LEU A 290 -10.03 29.56 -16.07
C LEU A 290 -11.30 28.68 -16.08
N LYS A 291 -11.96 28.57 -17.25
CA LYS A 291 -13.15 27.72 -17.42
C LYS A 291 -12.83 26.25 -17.14
N ASP A 292 -11.73 25.75 -17.70
CA ASP A 292 -11.26 24.37 -17.47
C ASP A 292 -11.03 24.13 -15.98
N LYS A 293 -10.34 25.05 -15.28
CA LYS A 293 -10.07 24.95 -13.85
C LYS A 293 -11.36 24.95 -13.02
N LEU A 294 -12.35 25.77 -13.38
CA LEU A 294 -13.64 25.82 -12.68
C LEU A 294 -14.43 24.53 -12.90
N LEU A 295 -14.50 24.02 -14.13
CA LEU A 295 -15.14 22.75 -14.45
C LEU A 295 -14.46 21.58 -13.72
N GLY A 296 -13.12 21.53 -13.75
CA GLY A 296 -12.35 20.55 -13.01
C GLY A 296 -12.61 20.60 -11.50
N LEU A 297 -12.74 21.80 -10.93
CA LEU A 297 -13.03 21.98 -9.50
C LEU A 297 -14.41 21.42 -9.12
N LEU A 298 -15.41 21.58 -10.00
CA LEU A 298 -16.77 21.07 -9.84
C LEU A 298 -16.84 19.56 -10.05
N ARG A 299 -16.00 19.00 -10.93
CA ARG A 299 -16.02 17.57 -11.33
C ARG A 299 -14.99 16.69 -10.62
N LYS A 300 -14.13 17.23 -9.76
CA LYS A 300 -13.03 16.52 -9.07
C LYS A 300 -13.45 15.28 -8.24
N THR A 301 -14.74 15.11 -7.95
CA THR A 301 -15.27 13.99 -7.14
C THR A 301 -15.89 12.88 -7.98
N THR A 302 -15.78 12.94 -9.30
CA THR A 302 -16.32 11.93 -10.21
C THR A 302 -15.34 11.70 -11.35
N PRO A 303 -15.00 10.44 -11.70
CA PRO A 303 -14.24 10.18 -12.92
C PRO A 303 -15.01 10.68 -14.14
N ARG A 304 -14.29 11.08 -15.19
CA ARG A 304 -14.93 11.59 -16.40
C ARG A 304 -15.67 10.48 -17.15
N VAL A 305 -15.07 9.30 -17.23
CA VAL A 305 -15.64 8.08 -17.80
C VAL A 305 -15.65 7.00 -16.73
N ALA A 306 -16.82 6.40 -16.50
CA ALA A 306 -16.96 5.31 -15.53
C ALA A 306 -16.26 4.03 -16.05
N ARG A 307 -15.55 3.34 -15.16
CA ARG A 307 -14.87 2.06 -15.41
C ARG A 307 -15.25 1.06 -14.32
N LYS A 308 -15.12 -0.23 -14.62
CA LYS A 308 -15.36 -1.33 -13.69
C LYS A 308 -14.08 -1.72 -12.96
N PRO A 309 -14.15 -2.34 -11.77
CA PRO A 309 -12.97 -2.78 -11.03
C PRO A 309 -12.07 -3.77 -11.81
N ASP A 310 -12.67 -4.63 -12.63
CA ASP A 310 -11.95 -5.61 -13.45
C ASP A 310 -11.43 -5.04 -14.77
N ASP A 311 -11.68 -3.76 -15.07
CA ASP A 311 -11.07 -3.10 -16.22
C ASP A 311 -9.58 -2.84 -15.99
N ALA A 312 -8.79 -2.89 -17.06
CA ALA A 312 -7.37 -2.53 -17.04
C ALA A 312 -7.18 -1.11 -16.48
N ALA A 313 -6.32 -0.99 -15.47
CA ALA A 313 -5.99 0.25 -14.79
C ALA A 313 -4.66 0.83 -15.24
N VAL A 314 -3.69 -0.02 -15.59
CA VAL A 314 -2.34 0.38 -15.98
C VAL A 314 -1.64 -0.77 -16.70
N ILE A 315 -0.76 -0.43 -17.64
CA ILE A 315 0.19 -1.35 -18.25
C ILE A 315 1.58 -0.97 -17.77
N LEU A 316 2.28 -1.94 -17.20
CA LEU A 316 3.68 -1.81 -16.79
C LEU A 316 4.54 -2.74 -17.66
N PHE A 317 5.82 -2.44 -17.84
CA PHE A 317 6.69 -3.27 -18.68
C PHE A 317 7.76 -3.99 -17.86
N THR A 318 8.00 -5.25 -18.18
CA THR A 318 9.11 -6.05 -17.64
C THR A 318 10.10 -6.40 -18.74
N SER A 319 11.36 -6.62 -18.35
CA SER A 319 12.38 -7.16 -19.26
C SER A 319 12.02 -8.61 -19.59
N GLY A 320 11.43 -8.85 -20.76
CA GLY A 320 11.11 -10.19 -21.21
C GLY A 320 12.38 -11.03 -21.40
N SER A 321 12.28 -12.33 -21.13
CA SER A 321 13.36 -13.32 -21.35
C SER A 321 13.87 -13.39 -22.79
N GLU A 322 13.05 -12.95 -23.75
CA GLU A 322 13.34 -12.96 -25.19
C GLU A 322 13.89 -11.61 -25.69
N GLY A 323 14.20 -10.68 -24.79
CA GLY A 323 14.75 -9.36 -25.12
C GLY A 323 13.70 -8.31 -25.50
N THR A 324 12.48 -8.70 -25.85
CA THR A 324 11.35 -7.79 -26.07
C THR A 324 10.60 -7.49 -24.76
N PRO A 325 10.30 -6.21 -24.44
CA PRO A 325 9.51 -5.86 -23.26
C PRO A 325 8.12 -6.49 -23.29
N LYS A 326 7.73 -7.12 -22.18
CA LYS A 326 6.38 -7.71 -22.00
C LYS A 326 5.52 -6.73 -21.22
N GLY A 327 4.31 -6.47 -21.72
CA GLY A 327 3.32 -5.65 -21.05
C GLY A 327 2.58 -6.47 -19.99
N VAL A 328 2.54 -5.98 -18.77
CA VAL A 328 1.81 -6.54 -17.63
C VAL A 328 0.57 -5.70 -17.42
N VAL A 329 -0.60 -6.26 -17.68
CA VAL A 329 -1.89 -5.58 -17.53
C VAL A 329 -2.43 -5.78 -16.12
N LEU A 330 -2.48 -4.70 -15.34
CA LEU A 330 -3.07 -4.72 -14.00
C LEU A 330 -4.43 -4.05 -14.02
N THR A 331 -5.45 -4.75 -13.52
CA THR A 331 -6.79 -4.19 -13.31
C THR A 331 -6.83 -3.28 -12.09
N HIS A 332 -7.90 -2.49 -11.95
CA HIS A 332 -8.09 -1.68 -10.75
C HIS A 332 -8.19 -2.56 -9.49
N ARG A 333 -8.93 -3.67 -9.59
CA ARG A 333 -9.08 -4.66 -8.51
C ARG A 333 -7.74 -5.27 -8.13
N ASN A 334 -6.84 -5.58 -9.08
CA ASN A 334 -5.51 -6.11 -8.75
C ASN A 334 -4.71 -5.16 -7.84
N ILE A 335 -4.66 -3.88 -8.21
CA ILE A 335 -3.91 -2.86 -7.48
C ILE A 335 -4.53 -2.63 -6.10
N LEU A 336 -5.86 -2.49 -6.02
CA LEU A 336 -6.55 -2.28 -4.75
C LEU A 336 -6.48 -3.51 -3.84
N ALA A 337 -6.52 -4.72 -4.39
CA ALA A 337 -6.31 -5.95 -3.65
C ALA A 337 -4.91 -5.99 -3.02
N ASN A 338 -3.85 -5.66 -3.78
CA ASN A 338 -2.50 -5.65 -3.22
C ASN A 338 -2.31 -4.55 -2.15
N ALA A 339 -2.96 -3.40 -2.34
CA ALA A 339 -2.93 -2.34 -1.34
C ALA A 339 -3.69 -2.74 -0.05
N ALA A 340 -4.85 -3.38 -0.16
CA ALA A 340 -5.60 -3.91 0.97
C ALA A 340 -4.84 -5.04 1.70
N GLN A 341 -4.17 -5.91 0.94
CA GLN A 341 -3.24 -6.90 1.48
C GLN A 341 -2.15 -6.22 2.32
N ALA A 342 -1.48 -5.21 1.79
CA ALA A 342 -0.44 -4.48 2.52
C ALA A 342 -0.98 -3.80 3.80
N ALA A 343 -2.13 -3.14 3.71
CA ALA A 343 -2.77 -2.45 4.83
C ALA A 343 -3.24 -3.38 5.96
N SER A 344 -3.48 -4.66 5.66
CA SER A 344 -3.83 -5.67 6.68
C SER A 344 -2.63 -6.22 7.46
N ARG A 345 -1.41 -5.84 7.07
CA ARG A 345 -0.13 -6.28 7.67
C ARG A 345 0.71 -5.13 8.21
N ILE A 346 0.63 -3.98 7.54
CA ILE A 346 1.38 -2.77 7.87
C ILE A 346 0.37 -1.66 8.17
N ASP A 347 0.60 -1.00 9.29
CA ASP A 347 -0.22 0.10 9.76
C ASP A 347 0.17 1.40 9.03
N PHE A 348 -0.45 1.65 7.87
CA PHE A 348 -0.35 2.94 7.17
C PHE A 348 -1.43 3.89 7.67
N HIS A 349 -1.07 5.10 8.08
CA HIS A 349 -2.06 6.09 8.50
C HIS A 349 -1.69 7.51 8.06
N SER A 350 -2.65 8.43 8.07
CA SER A 350 -2.47 9.82 7.57
C SER A 350 -1.50 10.69 8.38
N GLY A 351 -0.85 10.14 9.42
CA GLY A 351 0.26 10.77 10.13
C GLY A 351 1.63 10.35 9.57
N ASP A 352 1.66 9.40 8.63
CA ASP A 352 2.84 9.04 7.86
C ASP A 352 3.09 10.00 6.72
N LYS A 353 4.28 9.87 6.13
CA LYS A 353 4.63 10.46 4.84
C LYS A 353 5.58 9.53 4.10
N VAL A 354 5.22 9.15 2.88
CA VAL A 354 6.05 8.32 2.01
C VAL A 354 7.03 9.18 1.27
N PHE A 355 8.32 8.83 1.27
CA PHE A 355 9.30 9.34 0.32
C PHE A 355 9.37 8.38 -0.87
N ASN A 356 8.72 8.72 -1.98
CA ASN A 356 8.72 7.88 -3.17
C ASN A 356 9.80 8.30 -4.16
N VAL A 357 10.94 7.63 -4.04
CA VAL A 357 12.08 7.76 -4.95
C VAL A 357 12.14 6.64 -6.01
N LEU A 358 11.32 5.61 -5.83
CA LEU A 358 11.27 4.48 -6.75
C LEU A 358 10.49 4.87 -8.01
N PRO A 359 10.98 4.58 -9.21
CA PRO A 359 10.34 5.07 -10.42
C PRO A 359 8.87 4.65 -10.54
N ILE A 360 7.99 5.61 -10.83
CA ILE A 360 6.54 5.40 -10.95
C ILE A 360 6.17 4.52 -12.16
N PHE A 361 7.08 4.30 -13.10
CA PHE A 361 6.89 3.34 -14.19
C PHE A 361 7.22 1.88 -13.79
N HIS A 362 7.73 1.65 -12.58
CA HIS A 362 7.85 0.33 -11.99
C HIS A 362 6.74 0.08 -10.97
N SER A 363 6.24 -1.16 -10.90
CA SER A 363 5.14 -1.57 -10.00
C SER A 363 5.39 -1.23 -8.53
N PHE A 364 6.65 -1.29 -8.07
CA PHE A 364 6.97 -0.94 -6.68
C PHE A 364 6.80 0.56 -6.40
N GLY A 365 7.27 1.44 -7.28
CA GLY A 365 7.08 2.89 -7.18
C GLY A 365 5.65 3.34 -7.48
N MET A 366 4.96 2.61 -8.37
CA MET A 366 3.57 2.87 -8.77
C MET A 366 2.59 2.43 -7.68
N THR A 367 2.47 1.13 -7.40
CA THR A 367 1.47 0.64 -6.46
C THR A 367 1.83 1.01 -5.02
N ALA A 368 3.01 0.60 -4.53
CA ALA A 368 3.37 0.80 -3.13
C ALA A 368 3.78 2.25 -2.83
N GLY A 369 4.52 2.88 -3.74
CA GLY A 369 5.01 4.24 -3.58
C GLY A 369 4.00 5.35 -3.89
N THR A 370 2.96 5.07 -4.67
CA THR A 370 2.00 6.10 -5.12
C THR A 370 0.54 5.75 -4.82
N VAL A 371 0.03 4.63 -5.30
CA VAL A 371 -1.41 4.32 -5.17
C VAL A 371 -1.79 4.00 -3.73
N LEU A 372 -1.07 3.07 -3.09
CA LEU A 372 -1.27 2.66 -1.70
C LEU A 372 -1.33 3.87 -0.73
N PRO A 373 -0.36 4.80 -0.73
CA PRO A 373 -0.42 5.95 0.16
C PRO A 373 -1.60 6.88 -0.16
N LEU A 374 -1.91 7.14 -1.43
CA LEU A 374 -3.03 8.01 -1.80
C LEU A 374 -4.39 7.43 -1.38
N ILE A 375 -4.61 6.12 -1.52
CA ILE A 375 -5.85 5.50 -1.04
C ILE A 375 -5.89 5.38 0.48
N SER A 376 -4.73 5.35 1.15
CA SER A 376 -4.64 5.27 2.62
C SER A 376 -4.72 6.65 3.31
N GLY A 377 -4.66 7.74 2.54
CA GLY A 377 -4.64 9.10 3.08
C GLY A 377 -3.26 9.56 3.54
N VAL A 378 -2.19 8.90 3.08
CA VAL A 378 -0.79 9.17 3.40
C VAL A 378 -0.18 10.09 2.34
N PRO A 379 0.33 11.28 2.72
CA PRO A 379 1.06 12.14 1.79
C PRO A 379 2.28 11.47 1.16
N VAL A 380 2.53 11.76 -0.12
CA VAL A 380 3.70 11.27 -0.87
C VAL A 380 4.62 12.44 -1.21
N TYR A 381 5.92 12.29 -0.93
CA TYR A 381 6.96 13.17 -1.44
C TYR A 381 7.66 12.47 -2.61
N PHE A 382 7.53 13.03 -3.81
CA PHE A 382 8.19 12.50 -5.01
C PHE A 382 9.59 13.07 -5.19
N TYR A 383 10.52 12.20 -5.57
CA TYR A 383 11.84 12.61 -6.02
C TYR A 383 12.24 11.82 -7.27
N PRO A 384 12.74 12.47 -8.34
CA PRO A 384 12.82 11.89 -9.67
C PRO A 384 13.89 10.81 -9.86
N SER A 385 14.91 10.73 -8.98
CA SER A 385 16.04 9.84 -9.19
C SER A 385 16.50 9.18 -7.88
N PRO A 386 16.50 7.84 -7.79
CA PRO A 386 17.06 7.12 -6.65
C PRO A 386 18.59 7.13 -6.62
N LEU A 387 19.23 7.53 -7.71
CA LEU A 387 20.69 7.49 -7.86
C LEU A 387 21.40 8.68 -7.20
N HIS A 388 20.65 9.70 -6.76
CA HIS A 388 21.23 10.87 -6.10
C HIS A 388 21.52 10.59 -4.62
N TYR A 389 22.49 9.70 -4.36
CA TYR A 389 22.76 9.13 -3.04
C TYR A 389 23.05 10.16 -1.94
N ARG A 390 23.58 11.33 -2.29
CA ARG A 390 23.83 12.43 -1.33
C ARG A 390 22.58 13.26 -1.03
N ILE A 391 21.69 13.43 -2.00
CA ILE A 391 20.53 14.33 -1.90
C ILE A 391 19.35 13.62 -1.23
N VAL A 392 19.15 12.34 -1.52
CA VAL A 392 17.99 11.58 -1.03
C VAL A 392 17.92 11.53 0.51
N PRO A 393 19.00 11.20 1.26
CA PRO A 393 18.96 11.22 2.73
C PRO A 393 18.56 12.58 3.31
N GLU A 394 19.19 13.66 2.83
CA GLU A 394 18.89 15.04 3.22
C GLU A 394 17.43 15.42 2.95
N LEU A 395 16.87 15.00 1.81
CA LEU A 395 15.46 15.26 1.50
C LEU A 395 14.50 14.39 2.32
N VAL A 396 14.89 13.17 2.69
CA VAL A 396 14.10 12.35 3.65
C VAL A 396 14.02 13.07 4.99
N TYR A 397 15.15 13.62 5.47
CA TYR A 397 15.21 14.43 6.68
C TYR A 397 14.34 15.69 6.56
N ALA A 398 14.58 16.51 5.53
CA ALA A 398 13.89 17.78 5.33
C ALA A 398 12.38 17.62 5.14
N SER A 399 11.96 16.54 4.49
CA SER A 399 10.54 16.26 4.25
C SER A 399 9.83 15.62 5.45
N ASN A 400 10.57 15.17 6.48
CA ASN A 400 10.08 14.35 7.60
C ASN A 400 9.33 13.10 7.12
N ALA A 401 9.88 12.41 6.12
CA ALA A 401 9.27 11.18 5.64
C ALA A 401 9.40 10.05 6.66
N THR A 402 8.29 9.36 6.93
CA THR A 402 8.23 8.26 7.89
C THR A 402 8.37 6.89 7.23
N ILE A 403 8.22 6.83 5.90
CA ILE A 403 8.27 5.59 5.12
C ILE A 403 9.16 5.79 3.91
N ILE A 404 10.09 4.86 3.71
CA ILE A 404 10.93 4.79 2.50
C ILE A 404 10.84 3.40 1.88
N PHE A 405 10.91 3.35 0.55
CA PHE A 405 11.02 2.14 -0.24
C PHE A 405 12.36 2.16 -1.00
N GLY A 406 13.03 1.01 -1.07
CA GLY A 406 14.33 0.90 -1.74
C GLY A 406 14.66 -0.51 -2.19
N THR A 407 15.83 -0.64 -2.82
CA THR A 407 16.50 -1.91 -3.08
C THR A 407 17.79 -1.96 -2.24
N ASP A 408 18.46 -3.11 -2.11
CA ASP A 408 19.76 -3.18 -1.41
C ASP A 408 20.77 -2.14 -1.94
N THR A 409 20.87 -2.02 -3.25
CA THR A 409 21.73 -1.10 -3.99
C THR A 409 21.45 0.34 -3.60
N PHE A 410 20.17 0.77 -3.63
CA PHE A 410 19.82 2.13 -3.27
C PHE A 410 20.05 2.41 -1.78
N LEU A 411 19.61 1.51 -0.92
CA LEU A 411 19.76 1.65 0.53
C LEU A 411 21.24 1.67 0.94
N SER A 412 22.05 0.77 0.39
CA SER A 412 23.51 0.76 0.60
C SER A 412 24.15 2.05 0.09
N GLY A 413 23.73 2.54 -1.08
CA GLY A 413 24.16 3.82 -1.64
C GLY A 413 23.88 4.99 -0.70
N TYR A 414 22.65 5.09 -0.20
CA TYR A 414 22.26 6.11 0.79
C TYR A 414 23.04 5.99 2.09
N ALA A 415 23.23 4.78 2.61
CA ALA A 415 23.90 4.56 3.88
C ALA A 415 25.36 5.05 3.89
N ARG A 416 26.05 5.01 2.74
CA ARG A 416 27.43 5.49 2.58
C ARG A 416 27.56 7.00 2.78
N THR A 417 26.55 7.77 2.40
CA THR A 417 26.59 9.23 2.36
C THR A 417 25.76 9.88 3.47
N ALA A 418 24.69 9.24 3.91
CA ALA A 418 23.76 9.77 4.90
C ALA A 418 24.45 10.05 6.24
N HIS A 419 24.09 11.16 6.88
CA HIS A 419 24.37 11.39 8.28
C HIS A 419 23.50 10.47 9.14
N PRO A 420 23.97 9.98 10.31
CA PRO A 420 23.17 9.11 11.21
C PRO A 420 21.77 9.64 11.57
N TYR A 421 21.56 10.95 11.46
CA TYR A 421 20.30 11.61 11.79
C TYR A 421 19.32 11.77 10.61
N ASP A 422 19.73 11.51 9.37
CA ASP A 422 18.92 11.81 8.19
C ASP A 422 17.61 11.01 8.16
N PHE A 423 17.64 9.79 8.69
CA PHE A 423 16.50 8.89 8.74
C PHE A 423 15.74 8.92 10.07
N ARG A 424 15.95 9.93 10.92
CA ARG A 424 15.38 10.00 12.29
C ARG A 424 13.86 9.87 12.38
N SER A 425 13.14 10.25 11.33
CA SER A 425 11.66 10.21 11.28
C SER A 425 11.12 8.93 10.64
N VAL A 426 11.98 8.17 9.96
CA VAL A 426 11.60 6.93 9.28
C VAL A 426 11.26 5.88 10.32
N ARG A 427 10.06 5.31 10.24
CA ARG A 427 9.63 4.17 11.06
C ARG A 427 9.54 2.88 10.26
N TYR A 428 9.35 2.98 8.93
CA TYR A 428 9.36 1.82 8.03
C TYR A 428 10.33 2.03 6.86
N CYS A 429 11.29 1.11 6.75
CA CYS A 429 12.20 0.99 5.63
C CYS A 429 11.91 -0.34 4.92
N PHE A 430 11.26 -0.28 3.77
CA PHE A 430 10.92 -1.46 2.97
C PHE A 430 11.95 -1.68 1.87
N ALA A 431 12.35 -2.93 1.69
CA ALA A 431 13.25 -3.33 0.61
C ALA A 431 12.64 -4.43 -0.24
N GLY A 432 12.87 -4.37 -1.56
CA GLY A 432 12.44 -5.38 -2.51
C GLY A 432 13.24 -5.31 -3.81
N ALA A 433 12.81 -6.09 -4.80
CA ALA A 433 13.44 -6.27 -6.13
C ALA A 433 14.82 -6.94 -6.14
N GLU A 434 15.57 -6.93 -5.04
CA GLU A 434 16.81 -7.71 -4.88
C GLU A 434 17.02 -8.16 -3.42
N PRO A 435 17.77 -9.24 -3.19
CA PRO A 435 18.10 -9.69 -1.84
C PRO A 435 18.88 -8.63 -1.05
N VAL A 436 18.47 -8.37 0.19
CA VAL A 436 19.15 -7.40 1.04
C VAL A 436 20.37 -8.02 1.72
N LYS A 437 21.55 -7.44 1.50
CA LYS A 437 22.81 -7.92 2.07
C LYS A 437 22.84 -7.74 3.59
N ALA A 438 23.49 -8.68 4.27
CA ALA A 438 23.68 -8.61 5.72
C ALA A 438 24.38 -7.31 6.15
N ALA A 439 25.39 -6.86 5.38
CA ALA A 439 26.07 -5.59 5.62
C ALA A 439 25.11 -4.40 5.62
N THR A 440 24.25 -4.28 4.60
CA THR A 440 23.24 -3.22 4.51
C THR A 440 22.29 -3.25 5.72
N ARG A 441 21.83 -4.45 6.12
CA ARG A 441 20.98 -4.62 7.31
C ARG A 441 21.66 -4.17 8.60
N MET A 442 22.93 -4.56 8.80
CA MET A 442 23.71 -4.15 9.98
C MET A 442 23.90 -2.64 9.99
N THR A 443 24.31 -2.05 8.87
CA THR A 443 24.49 -0.58 8.79
C THR A 443 23.20 0.16 9.11
N TYR A 444 22.05 -0.25 8.58
CA TYR A 444 20.78 0.41 8.89
C TYR A 444 20.36 0.26 10.36
N MET A 445 20.61 -0.91 10.95
CA MET A 445 20.33 -1.14 12.36
C MET A 445 21.24 -0.31 13.27
N GLU A 446 22.55 -0.32 13.03
CA GLU A 446 23.53 0.29 13.92
C GLU A 446 23.64 1.81 13.73
N LYS A 447 23.68 2.29 12.48
CA LYS A 447 23.87 3.71 12.16
C LYS A 447 22.59 4.52 12.32
N PHE A 448 21.44 3.93 11.99
CA PHE A 448 20.16 4.66 11.94
C PHE A 448 19.11 4.13 12.93
N GLY A 449 19.33 2.98 13.57
CA GLY A 449 18.33 2.36 14.44
C GLY A 449 17.15 1.74 13.68
N LEU A 450 17.30 1.46 12.38
CA LEU A 450 16.21 1.06 11.49
C LEU A 450 16.30 -0.39 11.06
N ARG A 451 15.16 -1.09 11.14
CA ARG A 451 15.00 -2.42 10.58
C ARG A 451 14.57 -2.33 9.12
N ILE A 452 15.29 -3.01 8.25
CA ILE A 452 14.87 -3.22 6.85
C ILE A 452 13.86 -4.38 6.81
N LEU A 453 12.67 -4.07 6.32
CA LEU A 453 11.58 -5.02 6.08
C LEU A 453 11.62 -5.45 4.62
N GLU A 454 12.23 -6.60 4.37
CA GLU A 454 12.36 -7.16 3.02
C GLU A 454 11.06 -7.86 2.60
N GLY A 455 10.67 -7.69 1.34
CA GLY A 455 9.55 -8.39 0.72
C GLY A 455 9.92 -8.93 -0.65
N TYR A 456 9.11 -9.87 -1.13
CA TYR A 456 9.19 -10.43 -2.47
C TYR A 456 7.96 -10.04 -3.26
N GLY A 457 8.17 -9.74 -4.53
CA GLY A 457 7.13 -9.32 -5.43
C GLY A 457 7.58 -9.32 -6.87
N VAL A 458 6.60 -9.37 -7.77
CA VAL A 458 6.76 -9.30 -9.22
C VAL A 458 5.68 -8.38 -9.76
N THR A 459 5.92 -7.73 -10.91
CA THR A 459 4.97 -6.77 -11.50
C THR A 459 3.59 -7.40 -11.72
N GLU A 460 3.58 -8.67 -12.09
CA GLU A 460 2.44 -9.54 -12.36
C GLU A 460 1.57 -9.81 -11.12
N ALA A 461 2.02 -9.43 -9.91
CA ALA A 461 1.28 -9.58 -8.65
C ALA A 461 1.01 -8.24 -7.93
N ALA A 462 1.10 -7.14 -8.68
CA ALA A 462 0.71 -5.78 -8.31
C ALA A 462 1.34 -5.05 -7.08
N PRO A 463 2.61 -5.23 -6.64
CA PRO A 463 3.58 -6.29 -6.90
C PRO A 463 3.79 -7.28 -5.75
N VAL A 464 3.30 -7.00 -4.54
CA VAL A 464 3.79 -7.66 -3.31
C VAL A 464 3.17 -9.05 -3.14
N ILE A 465 4.00 -10.08 -3.05
CA ILE A 465 3.59 -11.47 -2.78
C ILE A 465 3.80 -11.83 -1.30
N SER A 466 4.92 -11.38 -0.72
CA SER A 466 5.24 -11.61 0.69
C SER A 466 6.02 -10.46 1.29
N ILE A 467 5.92 -10.27 2.60
CA ILE A 467 6.65 -9.21 3.28
C ILE A 467 7.02 -9.55 4.72
N ASN A 468 8.20 -9.11 5.15
CA ASN A 468 8.52 -9.01 6.57
C ASN A 468 7.73 -7.86 7.20
N THR A 469 7.23 -8.08 8.41
CA THR A 469 6.49 -7.06 9.15
C THR A 469 7.22 -6.70 10.44
N PRO A 470 6.92 -5.56 11.09
CA PRO A 470 7.51 -5.23 12.38
C PRO A 470 7.34 -6.32 13.45
N MET A 471 6.23 -7.08 13.36
CA MET A 471 5.88 -8.19 14.25
C MET A 471 6.54 -9.51 13.86
N TYR A 472 6.61 -9.79 12.56
CA TYR A 472 7.19 -11.01 12.00
C TYR A 472 8.28 -10.62 10.99
N ASN A 473 9.48 -10.33 11.51
CA ASN A 473 10.66 -10.04 10.72
C ASN A 473 11.71 -11.13 10.92
N ARG A 474 12.20 -11.71 9.82
CA ARG A 474 13.31 -12.66 9.83
C ARG A 474 14.31 -12.28 8.74
N SER A 475 15.52 -11.88 9.15
CA SER A 475 16.62 -11.57 8.24
C SER A 475 16.92 -12.73 7.30
N GLY A 476 17.19 -12.43 6.02
CA GLY A 476 17.41 -13.44 4.99
C GLY A 476 16.14 -14.15 4.51
N SER A 477 14.96 -13.71 4.93
CA SER A 477 13.68 -14.15 4.38
C SER A 477 12.94 -12.97 3.77
N VAL A 478 11.99 -13.27 2.89
CA VAL A 478 11.08 -12.29 2.26
C VAL A 478 9.73 -12.21 2.99
N GLY A 479 9.68 -12.75 4.21
CA GLY A 479 8.50 -12.75 5.08
C GLY A 479 7.41 -13.73 4.68
N LYS A 480 6.17 -13.44 5.11
CA LYS A 480 5.00 -14.32 4.89
C LYS A 480 4.19 -13.88 3.68
N ILE A 481 3.57 -14.84 3.00
CA ILE A 481 2.61 -14.60 1.91
C ILE A 481 1.49 -13.66 2.38
N MET A 482 1.06 -12.76 1.48
CA MET A 482 0.01 -11.79 1.74
C MET A 482 -1.37 -12.48 1.92
N PRO A 483 -2.28 -11.91 2.73
CA PRO A 483 -3.66 -12.36 2.88
C PRO A 483 -4.40 -12.57 1.55
N GLY A 484 -5.29 -13.56 1.50
CA GLY A 484 -6.06 -13.85 0.28
C GLY A 484 -5.24 -14.36 -0.91
N MET A 485 -3.99 -14.76 -0.69
CA MET A 485 -3.18 -15.47 -1.68
C MET A 485 -3.03 -16.95 -1.30
N GLU A 486 -3.10 -17.79 -2.31
CA GLU A 486 -2.72 -19.20 -2.26
C GLU A 486 -1.37 -19.38 -2.94
N TYR A 487 -0.61 -20.38 -2.48
CA TYR A 487 0.65 -20.73 -3.10
C TYR A 487 0.86 -22.23 -3.17
N ARG A 488 1.67 -22.65 -4.13
CA ARG A 488 2.10 -24.03 -4.33
C ARG A 488 3.57 -24.03 -4.74
N LEU A 489 4.35 -24.98 -4.22
CA LEU A 489 5.75 -25.17 -4.59
C LEU A 489 5.89 -26.48 -5.34
N ASP A 490 6.37 -26.41 -6.58
CA ASP A 490 6.66 -27.60 -7.38
C ASP A 490 8.14 -27.96 -7.28
N PRO A 491 8.49 -29.24 -7.09
CA PRO A 491 9.88 -29.66 -7.08
C PRO A 491 10.62 -29.22 -8.34
N VAL A 492 11.86 -28.76 -8.18
CA VAL A 492 12.76 -28.42 -9.28
C VAL A 492 14.03 -29.26 -9.14
N PRO A 493 14.44 -30.02 -10.18
CA PRO A 493 15.68 -30.80 -10.13
C PRO A 493 16.87 -29.94 -9.70
N GLY A 494 17.64 -30.42 -8.71
CA GLY A 494 18.78 -29.70 -8.14
C GLY A 494 18.43 -28.70 -7.01
N VAL A 495 17.16 -28.56 -6.63
CA VAL A 495 16.72 -27.74 -5.49
C VAL A 495 16.14 -28.64 -4.40
N GLU A 496 16.92 -28.93 -3.35
CA GLU A 496 16.51 -29.86 -2.29
C GLU A 496 15.48 -29.26 -1.32
N ASN A 497 15.67 -28.00 -0.90
CA ASN A 497 14.88 -27.34 0.14
C ASN A 497 14.01 -26.21 -0.44
N GLY A 498 13.44 -26.41 -1.62
CA GLY A 498 12.64 -25.41 -2.31
C GLY A 498 11.97 -25.93 -3.58
N GLY A 499 11.32 -25.04 -4.30
CA GLY A 499 10.61 -25.37 -5.52
C GLY A 499 10.20 -24.14 -6.32
N ARG A 500 9.60 -24.38 -7.49
CA ARG A 500 9.00 -23.33 -8.31
C ARG A 500 7.72 -22.85 -7.64
N LEU A 501 7.70 -21.56 -7.31
CA LEU A 501 6.57 -20.91 -6.66
C LEU A 501 5.48 -20.56 -7.67
N TYR A 502 4.29 -21.12 -7.46
CA TYR A 502 3.06 -20.71 -8.10
C TYR A 502 2.22 -19.96 -7.08
N VAL A 503 1.61 -18.85 -7.51
CA VAL A 503 0.73 -18.04 -6.67
C VAL A 503 -0.61 -17.82 -7.36
N ARG A 504 -1.67 -17.77 -6.57
CA ARG A 504 -3.01 -17.36 -7.00
C ARG A 504 -3.55 -16.36 -6.00
N GLY A 505 -4.12 -15.27 -6.48
CA GLY A 505 -4.71 -14.26 -5.61
C GLY A 505 -5.33 -13.12 -6.41
N PRO A 506 -6.15 -12.28 -5.77
CA PRO A 506 -6.85 -11.17 -6.43
C PRO A 506 -5.90 -10.07 -6.93
N ASN A 507 -4.65 -10.05 -6.47
CA ASN A 507 -3.60 -9.14 -6.93
C ASN A 507 -2.82 -9.63 -8.16
N VAL A 508 -3.05 -10.87 -8.61
CA VAL A 508 -2.41 -11.41 -9.82
C VAL A 508 -3.05 -10.82 -11.07
N MET A 509 -2.21 -10.39 -12.02
CA MET A 509 -2.58 -9.73 -13.28
C MET A 509 -3.65 -10.51 -14.08
N SER A 510 -4.36 -9.80 -14.95
CA SER A 510 -5.39 -10.40 -15.81
C SER A 510 -4.84 -11.22 -16.99
N GLY A 511 -3.57 -11.01 -17.36
CA GLY A 511 -2.92 -11.63 -18.51
C GLY A 511 -1.68 -10.88 -18.96
#